data_AF-A0AAI8GST2-F1
#
_entry.id   AF-A0AAI8GST2-F1
#
_cell.length_a   1.000
_cell.length_b   1.000
_cell.length_c   1.000
_cell.angle_alpha   90.00
_cell.angle_beta   90.00
_cell.angle_gamma   90.00
#
_symmetry.space_group_name_H-M   'P 1'
#
loop_
_entity.id
_entity.type
_entity.pdbx_description
1 polymer ?
#
loop_
_entity_poly.entity_id
_entity_poly.type
_entity_poly.pdbx_seq_one_letter_code
_entity_poly.pdbx_strand_id
1 'polypeptide(L)'
;MKRKNKRFDIFHLLSILIIISIFTLSGAIFIVLLSFGMFGLSRILIYYGLAEFNYNKSMIDNLFYYGSYILFGYFTLVAIEFLLDRFKNRLNDNPYFKGMTFHLLTITVSTIMFYFTVHIYYSQIKIEFWVILVIITVLYICTEIFYPDSKNLNR
;
A
#
# COMPACT_ATOMS: atom_id res chain seq x y z
N MET A 1 -37.41 -7.70 -37.79
CA MET A 1 -37.08 -7.42 -36.37
C MET A 1 -36.17 -6.18 -36.34
N LYS A 2 -36.71 -4.99 -36.03
CA LYS A 2 -35.96 -3.71 -36.06
C LYS A 2 -34.87 -3.70 -34.98
N ARG A 3 -33.58 -3.67 -35.36
CA ARG A 3 -32.47 -3.34 -34.45
C ARG A 3 -32.73 -1.93 -33.90
N LYS A 4 -33.09 -1.82 -32.62
CA LYS A 4 -33.09 -0.54 -31.90
C LYS A 4 -31.64 -0.06 -31.85
N ASN A 5 -31.30 0.95 -32.65
CA ASN A 5 -30.09 1.74 -32.46
C ASN A 5 -30.21 2.38 -31.06
N LYS A 6 -29.50 1.81 -30.08
CA LYS A 6 -29.27 2.49 -28.80
C LYS A 6 -28.49 3.76 -29.15
N ARG A 7 -29.17 4.92 -29.15
CA ARG A 7 -28.48 6.21 -29.19
C ARG A 7 -27.55 6.23 -27.99
N PHE A 8 -26.25 6.43 -28.23
CA PHE A 8 -25.26 6.63 -27.19
C PHE A 8 -25.74 7.83 -26.35
N ASP A 9 -26.10 7.58 -25.10
CA ASP A 9 -26.66 8.63 -24.26
C ASP A 9 -25.49 9.50 -23.76
N ILE A 10 -25.33 10.65 -24.39
CA ILE A 10 -24.22 11.59 -24.13
C ILE A 10 -24.19 11.99 -22.65
N PHE A 11 -25.35 12.03 -21.98
CA PHE A 11 -25.45 12.31 -20.55
C PHE A 11 -24.85 11.20 -19.69
N HIS A 12 -25.04 9.93 -20.07
CA HIS A 12 -24.41 8.79 -19.39
C HIS A 12 -22.90 8.77 -19.61
N LEU A 13 -22.43 9.06 -20.83
CA LEU A 13 -21.00 9.17 -21.12
C LEU A 13 -20.35 10.30 -20.30
N LEU A 14 -20.98 11.48 -20.26
CA LEU A 14 -20.50 12.62 -19.47
C LEU A 14 -20.45 12.29 -17.98
N SER A 15 -21.47 11.62 -17.45
CA SER A 15 -21.51 11.20 -16.05
C SER A 15 -20.38 10.23 -15.70
N ILE A 16 -20.13 9.23 -16.56
CA ILE A 16 -19.01 8.30 -16.39
C ILE A 16 -17.67 9.05 -16.41
N LEU A 17 -17.51 10.00 -17.31
CA LEU A 17 -16.28 10.78 -17.46
C LEU A 17 -16.02 11.69 -16.24
N ILE A 18 -17.08 12.29 -15.67
CA ILE A 18 -17.00 13.04 -14.41
C ILE A 18 -16.59 12.13 -13.25
N ILE A 19 -17.22 10.94 -13.12
CA ILE A 19 -16.88 9.98 -12.05
C ILE A 19 -15.42 9.54 -12.17
N ILE A 20 -14.97 9.17 -13.37
CA ILE A 20 -13.57 8.79 -13.62
C ILE A 20 -12.63 9.95 -13.29
N SER A 21 -12.98 11.17 -13.67
CA SER A 21 -12.18 12.37 -13.37
C SER A 21 -12.03 12.59 -11.88
N ILE A 22 -13.14 12.58 -11.12
CA ILE A 22 -13.12 12.73 -9.65
C ILE A 22 -12.29 11.63 -9.01
N PHE A 23 -12.48 10.38 -9.43
CA PHE A 23 -11.72 9.24 -8.92
C PHE A 23 -10.21 9.39 -9.19
N THR A 24 -9.85 9.78 -10.42
CA THR A 24 -8.44 9.96 -10.82
C THR A 24 -7.80 11.12 -10.07
N LEU A 25 -8.52 12.24 -9.92
CA LEU A 25 -8.03 13.41 -9.20
C LEU A 25 -7.84 13.12 -7.71
N SER A 26 -8.81 12.42 -7.09
CA SER A 26 -8.72 11.99 -5.69
C SER A 26 -7.54 11.05 -5.47
N GLY A 27 -7.37 10.05 -6.34
CA GLY A 27 -6.22 9.15 -6.31
C GLY A 27 -4.89 9.88 -6.48
N ALA A 28 -4.82 10.87 -7.38
CA ALA A 28 -3.62 11.68 -7.58
C ALA A 28 -3.27 12.51 -6.34
N ILE A 29 -4.25 13.18 -5.71
CA ILE A 29 -4.05 13.94 -4.46
C ILE A 29 -3.54 13.02 -3.34
N PHE A 30 -4.14 11.84 -3.21
CA PHE A 30 -3.70 10.85 -2.23
C PHE A 30 -2.24 10.42 -2.46
N ILE A 31 -1.85 10.13 -3.70
CA ILE A 31 -0.46 9.78 -4.05
C ILE A 31 0.51 10.93 -3.73
N VAL A 32 0.12 12.19 -3.98
CA VAL A 32 0.96 13.35 -3.63
C VAL A 32 1.16 13.47 -2.13
N LEU A 33 0.10 13.34 -1.32
CA LEU A 33 0.19 13.38 0.14
C LEU A 33 1.05 12.23 0.69
N LEU A 34 0.84 11.02 0.16
CA LEU A 34 1.61 9.85 0.54
C LEU A 34 3.09 10.03 0.17
N SER A 35 3.38 10.59 -1.01
CA SER A 35 4.74 10.92 -1.44
C SER A 35 5.40 11.95 -0.53
N PHE A 36 4.66 12.96 -0.06
CA PHE A 36 5.16 13.96 0.89
C PHE A 36 5.48 13.33 2.25
N GLY A 37 4.61 12.47 2.78
CA GLY A 37 4.87 11.72 4.01
C GLY A 37 6.12 10.84 3.90
N MET A 38 6.28 10.14 2.78
CA MET A 38 7.45 9.31 2.50
C MET A 38 8.73 10.12 2.29
N PHE A 39 8.63 11.32 1.72
CA PHE A 39 9.76 12.25 1.62
C PHE A 39 10.21 12.75 3.00
N GLY A 40 9.27 13.05 3.89
CA GLY A 40 9.59 13.38 5.28
C GLY A 40 10.27 12.21 5.99
N LEU A 41 9.71 11.01 5.85
CA LEU A 41 10.26 9.79 6.44
C LEU A 41 11.68 9.49 5.92
N SER A 42 11.93 9.62 4.62
CA SER A 42 13.26 9.38 4.05
C SER A 42 14.31 10.33 4.62
N ARG A 43 13.97 11.62 4.84
CA ARG A 43 14.87 12.59 5.47
C ARG A 43 15.20 12.24 6.91
N ILE A 44 14.21 11.79 7.68
CA ILE A 44 14.42 11.33 9.05
C ILE A 44 15.35 10.12 9.07
N LEU A 45 15.11 9.14 8.19
CA LEU A 45 15.94 7.94 8.10
C LEU A 45 17.37 8.25 7.70
N ILE A 46 17.59 9.14 6.72
CA ILE A 46 18.93 9.60 6.33
C ILE A 46 19.62 10.33 7.50
N TYR A 47 18.90 11.19 8.22
CA TYR A 47 19.45 11.96 9.33
C TYR A 47 20.00 11.06 10.44
N TYR A 48 19.30 9.96 10.75
CA TYR A 48 19.75 8.97 11.75
C TYR A 48 20.70 7.91 11.19
N GLY A 49 21.09 7.98 9.91
CA GLY A 49 21.95 6.98 9.27
C GLY A 49 21.29 5.61 9.09
N LEU A 50 19.95 5.55 9.14
CA LEU A 50 19.16 4.32 9.07
C LEU A 50 18.81 3.91 7.64
N ALA A 51 19.02 4.82 6.68
CA ALA A 51 18.79 4.56 5.27
C ALA A 51 19.72 5.35 4.34
N GLU A 52 20.08 4.73 3.22
CA GLU A 52 20.78 5.36 2.10
C GLU A 52 19.90 5.34 0.86
N PHE A 53 19.77 6.49 0.20
CA PHE A 53 19.03 6.65 -1.04
C PHE A 53 20.00 7.11 -2.13
N ASN A 54 20.53 6.14 -2.89
CA ASN A 54 21.63 6.34 -3.83
C ASN A 54 21.16 6.66 -5.26
N TYR A 55 19.86 6.57 -5.54
CA TYR A 55 19.32 6.89 -6.86
C TYR A 55 19.18 8.40 -7.04
N ASN A 56 20.12 9.00 -7.78
CA ASN A 56 20.15 10.44 -8.02
C ASN A 56 20.39 10.73 -9.50
N LYS A 57 19.33 10.60 -10.31
CA LYS A 57 19.33 10.95 -11.73
C LYS A 57 18.49 12.22 -11.96
N SER A 58 17.60 12.22 -12.94
CA SER A 58 16.67 13.32 -13.17
C SER A 58 15.50 13.29 -12.18
N MET A 59 14.79 14.42 -12.04
CA MET A 59 13.59 14.50 -11.18
C MET A 59 12.54 13.45 -11.55
N ILE A 60 12.29 13.25 -12.85
CA ILE A 60 11.31 12.28 -13.35
C ILE A 60 11.76 10.85 -13.08
N ASP A 61 13.02 10.54 -13.33
CA ASP A 61 13.57 9.21 -13.05
C ASP A 61 13.46 8.87 -11.57
N ASN A 62 13.82 9.81 -10.70
CA ASN A 62 13.76 9.64 -9.25
C ASN A 62 12.32 9.43 -8.80
N LEU A 63 11.38 10.23 -9.33
CA LEU A 63 9.95 10.08 -9.04
C LEU A 63 9.44 8.69 -9.42
N PHE A 64 9.81 8.20 -10.61
CA PHE A 64 9.43 6.85 -11.04
C PHE A 64 10.06 5.76 -10.17
N TYR A 65 11.36 5.84 -9.87
CA TYR A 65 12.05 4.81 -9.10
C TYR A 65 11.56 4.73 -7.66
N TYR A 66 11.52 5.86 -6.94
CA TYR A 66 11.03 5.88 -5.56
C TYR A 66 9.52 5.70 -5.47
N GLY A 67 8.76 6.23 -6.44
CA GLY A 67 7.30 6.04 -6.50
C GLY A 67 6.93 4.59 -6.74
N SER A 68 7.63 3.89 -7.64
CA SER A 68 7.39 2.46 -7.90
C SER A 68 7.80 1.57 -6.72
N TYR A 69 8.86 1.92 -5.97
CA TYR A 69 9.20 1.25 -4.70
C TYR A 69 8.03 1.29 -3.71
N ILE A 70 7.46 2.48 -3.51
CA ILE A 70 6.33 2.70 -2.61
C ILE A 70 5.10 1.93 -3.09
N LEU A 71 4.75 2.06 -4.38
CA LEU A 71 3.56 1.45 -4.95
C LEU A 71 3.65 -0.08 -4.90
N PHE A 72 4.79 -0.65 -5.27
CA PHE A 72 5.01 -2.09 -5.22
C PHE A 72 5.04 -2.61 -3.78
N GLY A 73 5.64 -1.83 -2.87
CA GLY A 73 5.55 -2.02 -1.43
C GLY A 73 4.12 -2.14 -0.93
N TYR A 74 3.29 -1.14 -1.23
CA TYR A 74 1.88 -1.10 -0.86
C TYR A 74 1.11 -2.31 -1.38
N PHE A 75 1.21 -2.63 -2.67
CA PHE A 75 0.50 -3.79 -3.23
C PHE A 75 0.96 -5.11 -2.62
N THR A 76 2.25 -5.24 -2.29
CA THR A 76 2.79 -6.42 -1.61
C THR A 76 2.15 -6.59 -0.24
N LEU A 77 2.09 -5.52 0.56
CA LEU A 77 1.48 -5.55 1.90
C LEU A 77 -0.02 -5.87 1.83
N VAL A 78 -0.76 -5.22 0.92
CA VAL A 78 -2.19 -5.47 0.70
C VAL A 78 -2.46 -6.92 0.29
N ALA A 79 -1.63 -7.49 -0.59
CA ALA A 79 -1.77 -8.87 -1.01
C ALA A 79 -1.54 -9.86 0.15
N ILE A 80 -0.56 -9.58 1.01
CA ILE A 80 -0.26 -10.38 2.20
C ILE A 80 -1.41 -10.31 3.19
N GLU A 81 -1.89 -9.11 3.49
CA GLU A 81 -3.03 -8.89 4.38
C GLU A 81 -4.26 -9.67 3.89
N PHE A 82 -4.60 -9.52 2.61
CA PHE A 82 -5.71 -10.25 2.00
C PHE A 82 -5.58 -11.78 2.10
N LEU A 83 -4.36 -12.32 1.91
CA LEU A 83 -4.10 -13.76 2.04
C LEU A 83 -4.20 -14.22 3.49
N LEU A 84 -3.62 -13.48 4.43
CA LEU A 84 -3.63 -13.81 5.86
C LEU A 84 -5.04 -13.72 6.45
N ASP A 85 -5.84 -12.75 6.04
CA ASP A 85 -7.25 -12.67 6.43
C ASP A 85 -8.06 -13.84 5.88
N ARG A 86 -7.78 -14.26 4.64
CA ARG A 86 -8.42 -15.44 4.07
C ARG A 86 -8.02 -16.71 4.84
N PHE A 87 -6.75 -16.83 5.26
CA PHE A 87 -6.31 -17.94 6.10
C PHE A 87 -6.94 -17.89 7.49
N LYS A 88 -7.00 -16.72 8.14
CA LYS A 88 -7.68 -16.52 9.43
C LYS A 88 -9.13 -16.99 9.38
N ASN A 89 -9.85 -16.65 8.32
CA ASN A 89 -11.25 -17.07 8.14
C ASN A 89 -11.41 -18.57 7.87
N ARG A 90 -10.45 -19.22 7.20
CA ARG A 90 -10.50 -20.65 6.87
C ARG A 90 -9.93 -21.56 7.95
N LEU A 91 -8.98 -21.06 8.73
CA LEU A 91 -8.23 -21.78 9.77
C LEU A 91 -8.50 -21.18 11.15
N ASN A 92 -9.73 -20.74 11.40
CA ASN A 92 -10.12 -20.06 12.63
C ASN A 92 -9.95 -20.94 13.89
N ASP A 93 -9.83 -22.26 13.76
CA ASP A 93 -9.58 -23.12 14.92
C ASP A 93 -8.12 -23.08 15.38
N ASN A 94 -7.19 -22.68 14.51
CA ASN A 94 -5.76 -22.70 14.78
C ASN A 94 -5.32 -21.50 15.67
N PRO A 95 -4.56 -21.74 16.75
CA PRO A 95 -4.11 -20.70 17.67
C PRO A 95 -3.18 -19.64 17.05
N TYR A 96 -2.51 -19.93 15.93
CA TYR A 96 -1.68 -18.95 15.23
C TYR A 96 -2.48 -17.84 14.53
N PHE A 97 -3.79 -18.05 14.31
CA PHE A 97 -4.66 -17.10 13.63
C PHE A 97 -5.60 -16.36 14.60
N LYS A 98 -5.23 -16.25 15.89
CA LYS A 98 -6.06 -15.63 16.94
C LYS A 98 -5.33 -14.53 17.70
N GLY A 99 -5.98 -13.38 17.89
CA GLY A 99 -5.48 -12.30 18.76
C GLY A 99 -4.04 -11.89 18.46
N MET A 100 -3.21 -11.75 19.51
CA MET A 100 -1.84 -11.24 19.41
C MET A 100 -0.92 -12.07 18.52
N THR A 101 -1.08 -13.40 18.48
CA THR A 101 -0.23 -14.27 17.63
C THR A 101 -0.48 -14.01 16.15
N PHE A 102 -1.72 -13.72 15.76
CA PHE A 102 -2.06 -13.33 14.39
C PHE A 102 -1.42 -12.00 14.02
N HIS A 103 -1.53 -10.98 14.88
CA HIS A 103 -0.92 -9.67 14.63
C HIS A 103 0.61 -9.78 14.45
N LEU A 104 1.29 -10.52 15.33
CA LEU A 104 2.73 -10.76 15.23
C LEU A 104 3.11 -11.54 13.97
N LEU A 105 2.33 -12.55 13.61
CA LEU A 105 2.50 -13.30 12.36
C LEU A 105 2.38 -12.37 11.15
N THR A 106 1.33 -11.54 11.11
CA THR A 106 1.07 -10.61 10.02
C THR A 106 2.21 -9.61 9.86
N ILE A 107 2.68 -9.00 10.95
CA ILE A 107 3.84 -8.10 10.92
C ILE A 107 5.07 -8.84 10.39
N THR A 108 5.38 -10.01 10.94
CA THR A 108 6.59 -10.78 10.59
C THR A 108 6.59 -11.19 9.12
N VAL A 109 5.48 -11.77 8.64
CA VAL A 109 5.34 -12.20 7.24
C VAL A 109 5.38 -10.99 6.31
N SER A 110 4.71 -9.89 6.68
CA SER A 110 4.73 -8.64 5.91
C SER A 110 6.14 -8.09 5.77
N THR A 111 6.91 -8.03 6.86
CA THR A 111 8.29 -7.55 6.84
C THR A 111 9.20 -8.42 5.99
N ILE A 112 9.14 -9.75 6.16
CA ILE A 112 9.96 -10.68 5.38
C ILE A 112 9.64 -10.55 3.90
N MET A 113 8.37 -10.61 3.53
CA MET A 113 7.95 -10.57 2.13
C MET A 113 8.25 -9.22 1.49
N PHE A 114 8.01 -8.10 2.20
CA PHE A 114 8.39 -6.77 1.72
C PHE A 114 9.90 -6.68 1.49
N TYR A 115 10.71 -7.17 2.42
CA TYR A 115 12.15 -7.14 2.29
C TYR A 115 12.64 -7.93 1.05
N PHE A 116 12.21 -9.18 0.91
CA PHE A 116 12.70 -10.04 -0.17
C PHE A 116 12.11 -9.69 -1.54
N THR A 117 10.87 -9.21 -1.59
CA THR A 117 10.16 -8.96 -2.86
C THR A 117 10.41 -7.55 -3.35
N VAL A 118 10.38 -6.57 -2.45
CA VAL A 118 10.46 -5.15 -2.78
C VAL A 118 11.86 -4.64 -2.50
N HIS A 119 12.33 -4.75 -1.25
CA HIS A 119 13.57 -4.07 -0.86
C HIS A 119 14.79 -4.54 -1.64
N ILE A 120 14.97 -5.86 -1.80
CA ILE A 120 16.09 -6.42 -2.58
C ILE A 120 16.03 -6.00 -4.06
N TYR A 121 14.83 -5.87 -4.63
CA TYR A 121 14.66 -5.46 -6.03
C TYR A 121 15.10 -4.01 -6.26
N TYR A 122 14.87 -3.12 -5.28
CA TYR A 122 15.27 -1.71 -5.36
C TYR A 122 16.63 -1.47 -4.71
N SER A 123 17.70 -1.96 -5.34
CA SER A 123 19.08 -1.94 -4.83
C SER A 123 19.66 -0.55 -4.48
N GLN A 124 19.05 0.53 -4.95
CA GLN A 124 19.50 1.90 -4.69
C GLN A 124 18.90 2.50 -3.42
N ILE A 125 17.96 1.81 -2.79
CA ILE A 125 17.40 2.14 -1.48
C ILE A 125 17.95 1.10 -0.52
N LYS A 126 18.77 1.52 0.44
CA LYS A 126 19.25 0.65 1.51
C LYS A 126 18.60 1.07 2.80
N ILE A 127 17.85 0.17 3.42
CA ILE A 127 17.23 0.37 4.72
C ILE A 127 17.49 -0.91 5.50
N GLU A 128 17.97 -0.77 6.74
CA GLU A 128 18.26 -1.96 7.55
C GLU A 128 16.97 -2.75 7.83
N PHE A 129 17.07 -4.09 7.86
CA PHE A 129 15.91 -4.96 8.02
C PHE A 129 15.07 -4.64 9.27
N TRP A 130 15.72 -4.35 10.39
CA TRP A 130 15.02 -4.00 11.63
C TRP A 130 14.29 -2.66 11.54
N VAL A 131 14.78 -1.71 10.73
CA VAL A 131 14.11 -0.44 10.48
C VAL A 131 12.83 -0.69 9.68
N ILE A 132 12.89 -1.57 8.68
CA ILE A 132 11.71 -1.99 7.91
C ILE A 132 10.69 -2.67 8.83
N LEU A 133 11.14 -3.53 9.76
CA LEU A 133 10.28 -4.15 10.77
C LEU A 133 9.56 -3.08 11.61
N VAL A 134 10.28 -2.07 12.10
CA VAL A 134 9.70 -0.98 12.89
C VAL A 134 8.69 -0.19 12.07
N ILE A 135 9.03 0.20 10.84
CA ILE A 135 8.13 0.94 9.95
C ILE A 135 6.84 0.14 9.71
N ILE A 136 6.95 -1.14 9.35
CA ILE A 136 5.78 -2.00 9.09
C ILE A 136 4.96 -2.22 10.36
N THR A 137 5.61 -2.36 11.52
CA THR A 137 4.91 -2.48 12.81
C THR A 137 4.08 -1.23 13.11
N VAL A 138 4.67 -0.04 12.93
CA VAL A 138 3.97 1.24 13.14
C VAL A 138 2.81 1.38 12.15
N LEU A 139 3.04 1.09 10.86
CA LEU A 139 2.00 1.12 9.84
C LEU A 139 0.85 0.15 10.17
N TYR A 140 1.17 -1.06 10.60
CA TYR A 140 0.18 -2.07 11.00
C TYR A 140 -0.65 -1.60 12.20
N ILE A 141 -0.01 -1.04 13.23
CA ILE A 141 -0.71 -0.45 14.38
C ILE A 141 -1.62 0.69 13.95
N CYS A 142 -1.14 1.56 13.05
CA CYS A 142 -1.98 2.61 12.48
C CYS A 142 -3.19 2.02 11.76
N THR A 143 -3.02 0.98 10.94
CA THR A 143 -4.14 0.30 10.28
C THR A 143 -5.15 -0.24 11.29
N GLU A 144 -4.71 -0.91 12.35
CA GLU A 144 -5.60 -1.42 13.40
C GLU A 144 -6.32 -0.30 14.17
N ILE A 145 -5.67 0.84 14.43
CA ILE A 145 -6.29 1.96 15.15
C ILE A 145 -7.28 2.74 14.27
N PHE A 146 -6.92 3.01 13.02
CA PHE A 146 -7.74 3.81 12.11
C PHE A 146 -8.80 3.00 11.37
N TYR A 147 -8.61 1.69 11.25
CA TYR A 147 -9.53 0.74 10.62
C TYR A 147 -9.77 -0.50 11.51
N PRO A 148 -10.23 -0.33 12.77
CA PRO A 148 -10.40 -1.43 13.73
C PRO A 148 -11.56 -2.32 13.33
N ASP A 149 -11.27 -3.42 12.61
CA ASP A 149 -12.23 -4.29 11.94
C ASP A 149 -13.20 -3.49 11.06
N SER A 150 -13.27 -3.80 9.77
CA SER A 150 -14.41 -3.41 8.95
C SER A 150 -15.68 -4.13 9.45
N LYS A 151 -16.19 -3.77 10.64
CA LYS A 151 -17.56 -4.05 11.06
C LYS A 151 -18.41 -3.43 10.00
N ASN A 152 -19.01 -4.32 9.21
CA ASN A 152 -19.96 -4.07 8.15
C ASN A 152 -20.66 -2.71 8.37
N LEU A 153 -20.26 -1.69 7.58
CA LEU A 153 -20.80 -0.33 7.68
C LEU A 153 -22.32 -0.29 7.40
N ASN A 154 -22.88 -1.40 6.91
CA ASN A 154 -24.30 -1.65 6.73
C ASN A 154 -24.91 -2.42 7.91
N ARG A 155 -24.73 -1.94 9.14
CA ARG A 155 -25.59 -2.32 10.27
C ARG A 155 -26.48 -1.15 10.66
#